data_AF-D2U0D6-F1
#
_entry.id   AF-D2U0D6-F1
#
_cell.length_a   1.000
_cell.length_b   1.000
_cell.length_c   1.000
_cell.angle_alpha   90.00
_cell.angle_beta   90.00
_cell.angle_gamma   90.00
#
_symmetry.space_group_name_H-M   'P 1'
#
loop_
_entity.id
_entity.type
_entity.pdbx_description
1 polymer ?
#
loop_
_entity_poly.entity_id
_entity_poly.type
_entity_poly.pdbx_seq_one_letter_code
_entity_poly.pdbx_strand_id
1 'polypeptide(L)' 'MIHAWIGLWQVLTDYIKSIALRLLLQLFLIVILMTYLIYGTIVVWGA' A
#
# COMPACT_ATOMS: atom_id res chain seq x y z
N MET A 1 -0.99 4.69 -6.77
CA MET A 1 -1.22 4.51 -5.32
C MET A 1 -2.67 4.12 -5.02
N ILE A 2 -3.65 4.99 -5.27
CA ILE A 2 -5.05 4.79 -4.87
C ILE A 2 -5.65 3.49 -5.42
N HIS A 3 -5.52 3.24 -6.73
CA HIS A 3 -6.01 2.01 -7.36
C HIS A 3 -5.46 0.73 -6.70
N ALA A 4 -4.14 0.69 -6.47
CA ALA A 4 -3.48 -0.45 -5.84
C ALA A 4 -3.90 -0.62 -4.37
N TRP A 5 -4.07 0.48 -3.62
CA TRP A 5 -4.49 0.40 -2.22
C TRP A 5 -5.89 -0.20 -2.09
N ILE A 6 -6.86 0.25 -2.89
CA ILE A 6 -8.24 -0.26 -2.87
C ILE A 6 -8.27 -1.74 -3.26
N GLY A 7 -7.59 -2.11 -4.35
CA GLY A 7 -7.54 -3.50 -4.79
C GLY A 7 -6.89 -4.43 -3.77
N LEU A 8 -5.77 -4.03 -3.18
CA LEU A 8 -5.10 -4.83 -2.15
C LEU A 8 -5.92 -4.89 -0.85
N TRP A 9 -6.64 -3.83 -0.48
CA TRP A 9 -7.55 -3.87 0.65
C TRP A 9 -8.65 -4.92 0.45
N GLN A 10 -9.26 -4.99 -0.73
CA GLN A 10 -10.25 -6.02 -1.07
C GLN A 10 -9.67 -7.43 -0.91
N VAL A 11 -8.49 -7.69 -1.49
CA VAL A 11 -7.80 -8.98 -1.36
C VAL A 11 -7.52 -9.33 0.11
N LEU A 12 -7.02 -8.37 0.90
CA LEU A 12 -6.74 -8.60 2.32
C LEU A 12 -8.02 -8.91 3.12
N THR A 13 -9.13 -8.23 2.84
CA THR A 13 -10.42 -8.51 3.51
C THR A 13 -11.01 -9.85 3.11
N ASP A 14 -10.80 -10.28 1.86
CA ASP A 14 -11.35 -11.53 1.35
C ASP A 14 -10.61 -12.74 1.93
N TYR A 15 -9.27 -12.68 2.00
CA TYR A 15 -8.46 -13.86 2.32
C TYR A 15 -7.85 -13.86 3.73
N ILE A 16 -7.61 -12.72 4.36
CA ILE A 16 -6.96 -12.68 5.68
C ILE A 16 -8.01 -12.43 6.76
N LYS A 17 -8.35 -13.46 7.54
CA LYS A 17 -9.42 -13.37 8.56
C LYS A 17 -8.95 -12.71 9.86
N SER A 18 -7.72 -12.98 10.30
CA SER A 18 -7.13 -12.35 11.49
C SER A 18 -7.04 -10.83 11.33
N ILE A 19 -7.72 -10.10 12.21
CA ILE A 19 -7.78 -8.63 12.12
C ILE A 19 -6.43 -7.97 12.40
N ALA A 20 -5.67 -8.49 13.36
CA ALA A 20 -4.35 -7.95 13.69
C ALA A 20 -3.39 -8.09 12.51
N LEU A 21 -3.34 -9.28 11.90
CA LEU A 21 -2.50 -9.53 10.72
C LEU A 21 -2.93 -8.65 9.54
N ARG A 22 -4.24 -8.54 9.28
CA ARG A 22 -4.78 -7.70 8.20
C ARG A 22 -4.37 -6.23 8.36
N LEU A 23 -4.50 -5.67 9.56
CA LEU A 23 -4.14 -4.27 9.82
C LEU A 23 -2.63 -4.02 9.69
N LEU A 24 -1.78 -4.94 10.16
CA LEU A 24 -0.33 -4.85 10.00
C LEU A 24 0.08 -4.87 8.53
N LEU A 25 -0.48 -5.80 7.75
CA LEU A 25 -0.22 -5.88 6.32
C LEU A 25 -0.74 -4.64 5.59
N GLN A 26 -1.91 -4.13 5.98
CA GLN A 26 -2.48 -2.93 5.36
C GLN A 26 -1.64 -1.68 5.64
N LEU A 27 -1.12 -1.53 6.87
CA LEU A 27 -0.17 -0.47 7.21
C LEU A 27 1.11 -0.59 6.36
N PHE A 28 1.69 -1.79 6.31
CA PHE A 28 2.91 -2.05 5.53
C PHE A 28 2.74 -1.73 4.04
N LEU A 29 1.63 -2.14 3.44
CA LEU A 29 1.33 -1.86 2.03
C LEU A 29 1.15 -0.37 1.75
N ILE A 30 0.48 0.37 2.63
CA ILE A 30 0.33 1.84 2.48
C ILE A 30 1.70 2.51 2.50
N VAL A 31 2.60 2.11 3.41
CA VAL A 31 3.97 2.64 3.47
C VAL A 31 4.70 2.38 2.16
N ILE A 32 4.68 1.14 1.63
CA ILE A 32 5.31 0.81 0.35
C ILE A 32 4.75 1.67 -0.79
N LEU A 33 3.42 1.77 -0.89
CA LEU A 33 2.78 2.51 -1.96
C LEU A 33 3.09 4.02 -1.89
N MET A 34 3.23 4.58 -0.68
CA MET A 34 3.68 5.96 -0.48
C MET A 34 5.16 6.12 -0.84
N THR A 35 6.03 5.19 -0.47
CA THR A 35 7.43 5.19 -0.87
C THR A 35 7.56 5.19 -2.39
N TYR A 36 6.81 4.35 -3.11
CA TYR A 36 6.84 4.33 -4.57
C TYR A 36 6.32 5.63 -5.19
N LEU A 37 5.27 6.23 -4.62
CA LEU A 37 4.76 7.52 -5.10
C LEU A 37 5.82 8.62 -4.92
N ILE A 38 6.35 8.77 -3.70
CA ILE A 38 7.35 9.80 -3.38
C ILE A 38 8.63 9.58 -4.18
N TYR A 39 9.14 8.36 -4.21
CA TYR A 39 10.36 8.02 -4.94
C TYR A 39 10.19 8.26 -6.45
N GLY A 40 9.05 7.86 -7.04
CA GLY A 40 8.74 8.17 -8.43
C GLY A 40 8.72 9.67 -8.70
N THR A 41 8.16 10.46 -7.78
CA THR A 41 8.20 11.93 -7.86
C THR A 41 9.63 12.46 -7.79
N ILE A 42 10.44 12.01 -6.84
CA ILE A 42 11.85 12.43 -6.72
C ILE A 42 12.63 12.07 -7.98
N VAL A 43 12.46 10.87 -8.54
CA VAL A 43 13.18 10.43 -9.74
C VAL A 43 12.85 11.32 -10.96
N VAL A 44 11.60 11.74 -11.11
CA VAL A 44 11.18 12.54 -12.27
C VAL A 44 11.57 14.02 -12.14
N TRP A 45 11.56 14.58 -10.92
CA TRP A 45 11.68 16.03 -10.70
C TRP A 45 12.84 16.47 -9.79
N GLY A 46 13.56 15.55 -9.15
CA GLY A 46 14.57 15.82 -8.14
C GLY A 46 15.99 15.94 -8.71
N ALA A 47 16.19 16.88 -9.64
CA ALA A 47 17.51 17.25 -10.18
C ALA A 47 18.59 17.38 -9.07
#